data_AF-A0A7K3PL70-F1
#
_entry.id   AF-A0A7K3PL70-F1
#
_cell.length_a   1.000
_cell.length_b   1.000
_cell.length_c   1.000
_cell.angle_alpha   90.00
_cell.angle_beta   90.00
_cell.angle_gamma   90.00
#
_symmetry.space_group_name_H-M   'P 1'
#
loop_
_entity.id
_entity.type
_entity.pdbx_description
1 polymer ?
#
loop_
_entity_poly.entity_id
_entity_poly.type
_entity_poly.pdbx_seq_one_letter_code
_entity_poly.pdbx_strand_id
1 'polypeptide(L)'
;MLNKYARAFFTRVLTPFAAFLIRRGVSPDTVTLIGTAGVVAGALVFYPMGEFFWGTVVITLFVFSDLVDGNMARQLGRSSRWGAFLDSTLDRVADGAIFGGLALWYAGSGDDNVLCAVSIFCLASGQVVSYTKARGEAIGLPVAVNGLVERAERLVVSLVAAGFAGLHKFGVPGIQYLLPIALWLVAVGSLVTLVQRVVTVRREAAEADAAAQDSRGTEAAK
;
A
#
# COMPACT_ATOMS: atom_id res chain seq x y z
N MET A 1 18.97 -3.95 1.50
CA MET A 1 19.84 -3.53 2.62
C MET A 1 19.57 -2.09 3.09
N LEU A 2 19.23 -1.12 2.21
CA LEU A 2 18.83 0.25 2.60
C LEU A 2 17.67 0.30 3.61
N ASN A 3 16.68 -0.59 3.45
CA ASN A 3 15.50 -0.68 4.30
C ASN A 3 15.83 -0.99 5.78
N LYS A 4 16.90 -1.74 6.07
CA LYS A 4 17.28 -2.09 7.46
C LYS A 4 17.80 -0.86 8.24
N TYR A 5 18.64 -0.05 7.61
CA TYR A 5 19.22 1.14 8.23
C TYR A 5 18.18 2.26 8.38
N ALA A 6 17.38 2.50 7.34
CA ALA A 6 16.27 3.45 7.41
C ALA A 6 15.27 3.06 8.52
N ARG A 7 14.84 1.79 8.56
CA ARG A 7 13.93 1.31 9.60
C ARG A 7 14.52 1.43 10.99
N ALA A 8 15.80 1.14 11.18
CA ALA A 8 16.47 1.30 12.48
C ALA A 8 16.55 2.77 12.91
N PHE A 9 16.86 3.68 11.98
CA PHE A 9 16.87 5.11 12.24
C PHE A 9 15.48 5.64 12.63
N PHE A 10 14.46 5.39 11.81
CA PHE A 10 13.08 5.81 12.10
C PHE A 10 12.55 5.19 13.38
N THR A 11 12.84 3.91 13.64
CA THR A 11 12.47 3.28 14.91
C THR A 11 13.09 4.04 16.07
N ARG A 12 14.39 4.36 16.03
CA ARG A 12 15.07 5.09 17.11
C ARG A 12 14.49 6.48 17.33
N VAL A 13 14.16 7.20 16.27
CA VAL A 13 13.55 8.55 16.33
C VAL A 13 12.12 8.48 16.88
N LEU A 14 11.34 7.47 16.51
CA LEU A 14 9.92 7.34 16.89
C LEU A 14 9.72 6.64 18.24
N THR A 15 10.70 5.88 18.75
CA THR A 15 10.63 5.20 20.06
C THR A 15 10.19 6.10 21.22
N PRO A 16 10.74 7.32 21.44
CA PRO A 16 10.30 8.17 22.54
C PRO A 16 8.82 8.58 22.40
N PHE A 17 8.37 8.83 21.17
CA PHE A 17 6.97 9.18 20.89
C PHE A 17 6.03 7.98 21.12
N ALA A 18 6.41 6.79 20.63
CA ALA A 18 5.69 5.55 20.89
C ALA A 18 5.57 5.25 22.39
N ALA A 19 6.66 5.41 23.15
CA ALA A 19 6.67 5.23 24.60
C ALA A 19 5.78 6.25 25.32
N PHE A 20 5.75 7.50 24.84
CA PHE A 20 4.85 8.53 25.35
C PHE A 20 3.38 8.13 25.15
N LEU A 21 2.99 7.68 23.96
CA LEU A 21 1.62 7.24 23.67
C LEU A 21 1.20 6.04 24.53
N ILE A 22 2.10 5.06 24.71
CA ILE A 22 1.87 3.91 25.60
C ILE A 22 1.61 4.39 27.04
N ARG A 23 2.42 5.32 27.57
CA ARG A 23 2.22 5.87 28.92
C ARG A 23 0.90 6.63 29.07
N ARG A 24 0.36 7.18 27.98
CA ARG A 24 -0.96 7.82 27.94
C ARG A 24 -2.12 6.84 27.76
N GLY A 25 -1.85 5.53 27.69
CA GLY A 25 -2.86 4.50 27.55
C GLY A 25 -3.42 4.36 26.14
N VAL A 26 -2.76 4.95 25.13
CA VAL A 26 -3.17 4.84 23.73
C VAL A 26 -2.80 3.46 23.21
N SER A 27 -3.75 2.78 22.56
CA SER A 27 -3.49 1.47 21.95
C SER A 27 -2.85 1.63 20.55
N PRO A 28 -2.06 0.63 20.09
CA PRO A 28 -1.58 0.59 18.70
C PRO A 28 -2.71 0.74 17.67
N ASP A 29 -3.82 0.02 17.87
CA ASP A 29 -5.00 0.07 17.00
C ASP A 29 -5.57 1.48 16.83
N THR A 30 -5.60 2.28 17.91
CA THR A 30 -6.03 3.69 17.84
C THR A 30 -5.10 4.51 16.97
N VAL A 31 -3.78 4.26 17.04
CA VAL A 31 -2.80 4.95 16.19
C VAL A 31 -2.98 4.56 14.73
N THR A 32 -3.21 3.28 14.42
CA THR A 32 -3.49 2.81 13.04
C THR A 32 -4.76 3.47 12.48
N LEU A 33 -5.83 3.55 13.28
CA LEU A 33 -7.10 4.16 12.86
C LEU A 33 -6.97 5.66 12.59
N ILE A 34 -6.32 6.40 13.49
CA ILE A 34 -6.09 7.85 13.33
C ILE A 34 -5.15 8.11 12.15
N GLY A 35 -4.10 7.31 12.01
CA GLY A 35 -3.19 7.28 10.89
C GLY A 35 -3.94 7.20 9.56
N THR A 36 -4.72 6.15 9.41
CA THR A 36 -5.49 5.89 8.20
C THR A 36 -6.51 6.99 7.94
N ALA A 37 -7.22 7.46 8.96
CA ALA A 37 -8.17 8.58 8.81
C ALA A 37 -7.47 9.85 8.30
N GLY A 38 -6.26 10.14 8.79
CA GLY A 38 -5.45 11.26 8.32
C GLY A 38 -4.98 11.10 6.88
N VAL A 39 -4.58 9.89 6.46
CA VAL A 39 -4.26 9.59 5.05
C VAL A 39 -5.49 9.78 4.16
N VAL A 40 -6.64 9.25 4.56
CA VAL A 40 -7.91 9.36 3.82
C VAL A 40 -8.32 10.83 3.68
N ALA A 41 -8.29 11.60 4.78
CA ALA A 41 -8.59 13.02 4.75
C ALA A 41 -7.59 13.80 3.88
N GLY A 42 -6.30 13.52 4.01
CA GLY A 42 -5.25 14.13 3.20
C GLY A 42 -5.47 13.90 1.71
N ALA A 43 -5.78 12.66 1.32
CA ALA A 43 -6.02 12.32 -0.07
C ALA A 43 -7.34 12.89 -0.61
N LEU A 44 -8.46 12.66 0.07
CA LEU A 44 -9.79 12.99 -0.45
C LEU A 44 -10.18 14.46 -0.31
N VAL A 45 -9.49 15.23 0.52
CA VAL A 45 -9.70 16.69 0.60
C VAL A 45 -8.76 17.40 -0.37
N PHE A 46 -7.44 17.17 -0.28
CA PHE A 46 -6.47 17.99 -1.00
C PHE A 46 -6.30 17.59 -2.47
N TYR A 47 -6.30 16.30 -2.82
CA TYR A 47 -6.06 15.89 -4.20
C TYR A 47 -7.19 16.34 -5.15
N PRO A 48 -8.49 16.19 -4.82
CA PRO A 48 -9.56 16.72 -5.67
C PRO A 48 -9.53 18.25 -5.85
N MET A 49 -8.88 18.98 -4.94
CA MET A 49 -8.64 20.43 -5.05
C MET A 49 -7.37 20.78 -5.85
N GLY A 50 -6.61 19.77 -6.30
CA GLY A 50 -5.33 19.96 -6.98
C GLY A 50 -4.21 20.42 -6.04
N GLU A 51 -4.39 20.31 -4.72
CA GLU A 51 -3.40 20.63 -3.70
C GLU A 51 -2.47 19.42 -3.46
N PHE A 52 -1.82 18.93 -4.51
CA PHE A 52 -1.04 17.69 -4.42
C PHE A 52 0.12 17.77 -3.43
N PHE A 53 0.84 18.90 -3.39
CA PHE A 53 1.95 19.06 -2.46
C PHE A 53 1.49 18.96 -1.00
N TRP A 54 0.48 19.74 -0.62
CA TRP A 54 -0.05 19.73 0.75
C TRP A 54 -0.74 18.41 1.10
N GLY A 55 -1.51 17.83 0.16
CA GLY A 55 -2.09 16.51 0.32
C GLY A 55 -1.02 15.45 0.57
N THR A 56 0.06 15.44 -0.21
CA THR A 56 1.19 14.52 -0.04
C THR A 56 1.90 14.74 1.29
N VAL A 57 2.10 15.99 1.74
CA VAL A 57 2.69 16.29 3.05
C VAL A 57 1.82 15.72 4.17
N VAL A 58 0.51 15.97 4.14
CA VAL A 58 -0.44 15.43 5.14
C VAL A 58 -0.41 13.91 5.13
N ILE A 59 -0.55 13.28 3.96
CA ILE A 59 -0.50 11.81 3.83
C ILE A 59 0.81 11.26 4.41
N THR A 60 1.95 11.84 4.05
CA THR A 60 3.27 11.38 4.51
C THR A 60 3.41 11.47 6.02
N LEU A 61 2.91 12.55 6.64
CA LEU A 61 2.91 12.70 8.09
C LEU A 61 2.11 11.58 8.78
N PHE A 62 0.97 11.20 8.20
CA PHE A 62 0.14 10.14 8.75
C PHE A 62 0.63 8.73 8.40
N VAL A 63 1.29 8.48 7.26
CA VAL A 63 1.92 7.18 6.96
C VAL A 63 2.98 6.77 8.01
N PHE A 64 3.60 7.74 8.69
CA PHE A 64 4.50 7.44 9.80
C PHE A 64 3.78 6.81 11.01
N SER A 65 2.45 6.85 11.11
CA SER A 65 1.69 6.17 12.16
C SER A 65 1.94 4.67 12.18
N ASP A 66 2.12 4.05 11.01
CA ASP A 66 2.33 2.59 10.87
C ASP A 66 3.72 2.17 11.39
N LEU A 67 4.67 3.12 11.40
CA LEU A 67 5.95 2.89 12.06
C LEU A 67 5.83 3.03 13.59
N VAL A 68 4.94 3.91 14.04
CA VAL A 68 4.68 4.15 15.46
C VAL A 68 3.89 3.00 16.08
N ASP A 69 2.78 2.56 15.48
CA ASP A 69 1.95 1.48 16.02
C ASP A 69 2.70 0.15 16.08
N GLY A 70 3.51 -0.19 15.08
CA GLY A 70 4.33 -1.38 15.05
C GLY A 70 5.46 -1.30 16.08
N ASN A 71 5.99 -0.11 16.35
CA ASN A 71 6.92 0.11 17.45
C ASN A 71 6.22 -0.07 18.80
N MET A 72 5.02 0.47 18.96
CA MET A 72 4.21 0.31 20.17
C MET A 72 3.88 -1.15 20.45
N ALA A 73 3.44 -1.89 19.43
CA ALA A 73 3.14 -3.32 19.53
C ALA A 73 4.38 -4.13 19.97
N ARG A 74 5.56 -3.83 19.40
CA ARG A 74 6.83 -4.44 19.82
C ARG A 74 7.21 -4.11 21.26
N GLN A 75 7.09 -2.84 21.67
CA GLN A 75 7.39 -2.43 23.06
C GLN A 75 6.44 -3.08 24.07
N LEU A 76 5.18 -3.28 23.70
CA LEU A 76 4.18 -3.95 24.53
C LEU A 76 4.30 -5.49 24.52
N GLY A 77 5.19 -6.06 23.71
CA GLY A 77 5.29 -7.51 23.52
C GLY A 77 4.03 -8.12 22.89
N ARG A 78 3.23 -7.34 22.17
CA ARG A 78 1.96 -7.76 21.59
C ARG A 78 2.11 -8.01 20.10
N SER A 79 1.87 -9.24 19.68
CA SER A 79 1.67 -9.62 18.28
C SER A 79 0.32 -10.31 18.17
N SER A 80 -0.68 -9.63 17.60
CA SER A 80 -2.05 -10.14 17.52
C SER A 80 -2.49 -10.35 16.07
N ARG A 81 -3.28 -11.41 15.85
CA ARG A 81 -3.93 -11.66 14.55
C ARG A 81 -4.87 -10.52 14.16
N TRP A 82 -5.52 -9.90 15.16
CA TRP A 82 -6.36 -8.72 14.99
C TRP A 82 -5.58 -7.52 14.46
N GLY A 83 -4.44 -7.17 15.07
CA GLY A 83 -3.63 -6.04 14.64
C GLY A 83 -3.12 -6.22 13.21
N ALA A 84 -2.67 -7.41 12.85
CA ALA A 84 -2.27 -7.74 11.48
C ALA A 84 -3.43 -7.62 10.47
N PHE A 85 -4.63 -8.07 10.85
CA PHE A 85 -5.83 -7.90 10.03
C PHE A 85 -6.22 -6.42 9.88
N LEU A 86 -6.17 -5.65 10.97
CA LEU A 86 -6.52 -4.24 10.98
C LEU A 86 -5.56 -3.43 10.10
N ASP A 87 -4.25 -3.60 10.28
CA ASP A 87 -3.18 -2.96 9.50
C ASP A 87 -3.34 -3.25 8.00
N SER A 88 -3.43 -4.54 7.63
CA SER A 88 -3.59 -4.94 6.22
C SER A 88 -4.87 -4.41 5.57
N THR A 89 -5.97 -4.32 6.33
CA THR A 89 -7.25 -3.79 5.85
C THR A 89 -7.20 -2.27 5.68
N LEU A 90 -6.72 -1.55 6.68
CA LEU A 90 -6.66 -0.09 6.66
C LEU A 90 -5.66 0.44 5.64
N ASP A 91 -4.57 -0.29 5.40
CA ASP A 91 -3.67 -0.06 4.28
C ASP A 91 -4.41 -0.02 2.93
N ARG A 92 -5.40 -0.90 2.72
CA ARG A 92 -6.17 -0.94 1.47
C ARG A 92 -7.12 0.25 1.36
N VAL A 93 -7.69 0.69 2.49
CA VAL A 93 -8.52 1.90 2.57
C VAL A 93 -7.67 3.13 2.24
N ALA A 94 -6.47 3.24 2.80
CA ALA A 94 -5.52 4.31 2.51
C ALA A 94 -5.11 4.33 1.01
N ASP A 95 -4.69 3.19 0.46
CA ASP A 95 -4.37 3.06 -0.98
C ASP A 95 -5.56 3.48 -1.86
N GLY A 96 -6.77 3.03 -1.49
CA GLY A 96 -8.01 3.37 -2.19
C GLY A 96 -8.30 4.88 -2.17
N ALA A 97 -8.13 5.53 -1.02
CA ALA A 97 -8.32 6.97 -0.89
C ALA A 97 -7.30 7.79 -1.70
N ILE A 98 -6.03 7.37 -1.70
CA ILE A 98 -4.95 8.04 -2.45
C ILE A 98 -5.26 8.03 -3.96
N PHE A 99 -5.48 6.86 -4.55
CA PHE A 99 -5.77 6.78 -5.98
C PHE A 99 -7.17 7.29 -6.34
N GLY A 100 -8.13 7.16 -5.41
CA GLY A 100 -9.46 7.74 -5.56
C GLY A 100 -9.43 9.27 -5.60
N GLY A 101 -8.66 9.91 -4.73
CA GLY A 101 -8.47 11.37 -4.73
C GLY A 101 -7.82 11.87 -6.02
N LEU A 102 -6.85 11.14 -6.57
CA LEU A 102 -6.24 11.43 -7.87
C LEU A 102 -7.25 11.26 -9.02
N ALA A 103 -8.03 10.18 -9.01
CA ALA A 103 -9.08 9.96 -10.01
C ALA A 103 -10.13 11.08 -9.99
N LEU A 104 -10.56 11.52 -8.79
CA LEU A 104 -11.50 12.62 -8.62
C LEU A 104 -10.96 13.94 -9.17
N TRP A 105 -9.66 14.23 -9.00
CA TRP A 105 -9.04 15.40 -9.62
C TRP A 105 -9.15 15.34 -11.16
N TYR A 106 -8.71 14.24 -11.77
CA TYR A 106 -8.69 14.10 -13.22
C TYR A 106 -10.09 14.01 -13.84
N ALA A 107 -11.08 13.52 -13.10
CA ALA A 107 -12.49 13.56 -13.49
C ALA A 107 -13.11 14.97 -13.35
N GLY A 108 -12.55 15.81 -12.48
CA GLY A 108 -13.00 17.17 -12.21
C GLY A 108 -12.13 18.21 -12.89
N SER A 109 -11.50 19.09 -12.09
CA SER A 109 -10.74 20.23 -12.59
C SER A 109 -9.46 19.87 -13.37
N GLY A 110 -8.97 18.64 -13.26
CA GLY A 110 -7.86 18.15 -14.07
C GLY A 110 -8.24 17.82 -15.50
N ASP A 111 -9.53 17.59 -15.77
CA ASP A 111 -10.15 17.35 -17.09
C ASP A 111 -9.35 16.41 -18.03
N ASP A 112 -8.96 15.25 -17.50
CA ASP A 112 -8.24 14.22 -18.26
C ASP A 112 -8.83 12.84 -17.99
N ASN A 113 -9.74 12.42 -18.87
CA ASN A 113 -10.41 11.13 -18.79
C ASN A 113 -9.43 9.93 -18.88
N VAL A 114 -8.31 10.10 -19.58
CA VAL A 114 -7.30 9.03 -19.71
C VAL A 114 -6.59 8.85 -18.37
N LEU A 115 -6.12 9.93 -17.75
CA LEU A 115 -5.45 9.86 -16.45
C LEU A 115 -6.42 9.50 -15.31
N CYS A 116 -7.70 9.86 -15.44
CA CYS A 116 -8.75 9.35 -14.56
C CYS A 116 -8.86 7.82 -14.65
N ALA A 117 -8.97 7.27 -15.86
CA ALA A 117 -9.01 5.83 -16.08
C ALA A 117 -7.74 5.11 -15.58
N VAL A 118 -6.56 5.70 -15.80
CA VAL A 118 -5.28 5.18 -15.30
C VAL A 118 -5.24 5.19 -13.76
N SER A 119 -5.74 6.24 -13.12
CA SER A 119 -5.82 6.33 -11.65
C SER A 119 -6.75 5.27 -11.07
N ILE A 120 -7.92 5.07 -11.70
CA ILE A 120 -8.86 3.99 -11.36
C ILE A 120 -8.21 2.62 -11.56
N PHE A 121 -7.46 2.44 -12.64
CA PHE A 121 -6.74 1.20 -12.88
C PHE A 121 -5.69 0.93 -11.79
N CYS A 122 -4.91 1.96 -11.38
CA CYS A 122 -3.94 1.84 -10.29
C CYS A 122 -4.61 1.45 -8.97
N LEU A 123 -5.78 2.05 -8.67
CA LEU A 123 -6.61 1.69 -7.52
C LEU A 123 -7.00 0.20 -7.61
N ALA A 124 -7.70 -0.19 -8.69
CA ALA A 124 -8.25 -1.52 -8.84
C ALA A 124 -7.14 -2.60 -8.84
N SER A 125 -6.11 -2.41 -9.64
CA SER A 125 -4.97 -3.34 -9.71
C SER A 125 -4.24 -3.47 -8.38
N GLY A 126 -4.08 -2.38 -7.61
CA GLY A 126 -3.49 -2.43 -6.27
C GLY A 126 -4.30 -3.27 -5.28
N GLN A 127 -5.63 -3.21 -5.36
CA GLN A 127 -6.52 -4.07 -4.57
C GLN A 127 -6.43 -5.53 -5.00
N VAL A 128 -6.48 -5.79 -6.32
CA VAL A 128 -6.42 -7.16 -6.85
C VAL A 128 -5.07 -7.82 -6.54
N VAL A 129 -3.95 -7.11 -6.68
CA VAL A 129 -2.61 -7.62 -6.31
C VAL A 129 -2.59 -8.06 -4.85
N SER A 130 -3.17 -7.26 -3.95
CA SER A 130 -3.27 -7.59 -2.52
C SER A 130 -4.18 -8.79 -2.27
N TYR A 131 -5.34 -8.82 -2.95
CA TYR A 131 -6.33 -9.89 -2.84
C TYR A 131 -5.79 -11.24 -3.33
N THR A 132 -5.06 -11.28 -4.46
CA THR A 132 -4.49 -12.53 -4.98
C THR A 132 -3.58 -13.20 -3.96
N LYS A 133 -2.78 -12.42 -3.22
CA LYS A 133 -1.94 -12.95 -2.14
C LYS A 133 -2.78 -13.47 -0.98
N ALA A 134 -3.68 -12.65 -0.45
CA ALA A 134 -4.53 -13.05 0.67
C ALA A 134 -5.39 -14.28 0.34
N ARG A 135 -5.89 -14.37 -0.89
CA ARG A 135 -6.71 -15.50 -1.36
C ARG A 135 -5.88 -16.76 -1.56
N GLY A 136 -4.67 -16.67 -2.11
CA GLY A 136 -3.77 -17.81 -2.25
C GLY A 136 -3.33 -18.36 -0.89
N GLU A 137 -2.98 -17.50 0.07
CA GLU A 137 -2.69 -17.91 1.44
C GLU A 137 -3.90 -18.55 2.13
N ALA A 138 -5.11 -18.05 1.88
CA ALA A 138 -6.35 -18.60 2.44
C ALA A 138 -6.70 -20.00 1.91
N ILE A 139 -6.20 -20.39 0.73
CA ILE A 139 -6.36 -21.75 0.19
C ILE A 139 -5.14 -22.64 0.46
N GLY A 140 -4.21 -22.19 1.31
CA GLY A 140 -3.07 -22.98 1.77
C GLY A 140 -1.87 -22.99 0.81
N LEU A 141 -1.85 -22.13 -0.21
CA LEU A 141 -0.71 -22.03 -1.11
C LEU A 141 0.38 -21.11 -0.52
N PRO A 142 1.67 -21.49 -0.62
CA PRO A 142 2.77 -20.67 -0.17
C PRO A 142 3.04 -19.56 -1.20
N VAL A 143 2.21 -18.51 -1.21
CA VAL A 143 2.33 -17.35 -2.15
C VAL A 143 3.58 -16.52 -1.87
N ALA A 144 4.75 -17.09 -2.14
CA ALA A 144 6.05 -16.59 -1.67
C ALA A 144 6.77 -15.70 -2.69
N VAL A 145 6.09 -15.26 -3.76
CA VAL A 145 6.71 -14.47 -4.82
C VAL A 145 6.46 -12.98 -4.62
N ASN A 146 7.55 -12.23 -4.51
CA ASN A 146 7.54 -10.77 -4.53
C ASN A 146 7.25 -10.29 -5.95
N GLY A 147 6.25 -9.43 -6.10
CA GLY A 147 5.95 -8.80 -7.39
C GLY A 147 7.02 -7.78 -7.77
N LEU A 148 7.11 -7.41 -9.05
CA LEU A 148 8.00 -6.31 -9.48
C LEU A 148 7.67 -4.98 -8.79
N VAL A 149 6.38 -4.69 -8.60
CA VAL A 149 5.90 -3.48 -7.92
C VAL A 149 4.95 -3.91 -6.81
N GLU A 150 5.43 -3.84 -5.56
CA GLU A 150 4.60 -4.10 -4.40
C GLU A 150 3.93 -2.81 -3.92
N ARG A 151 3.27 -2.90 -2.76
CA ARG A 151 2.54 -1.76 -2.20
C ARG A 151 3.48 -0.58 -1.91
N ALA A 152 4.63 -0.85 -1.30
CA ALA A 152 5.55 0.20 -0.88
C ALA A 152 6.09 0.99 -2.09
N GLU A 153 6.50 0.29 -3.15
CA GLU A 153 6.98 0.91 -4.39
C GLU A 153 5.89 1.76 -5.03
N ARG A 154 4.67 1.23 -5.13
CA ARG A 154 3.52 1.96 -5.69
C ARG A 154 3.25 3.25 -4.92
N LEU A 155 3.16 3.17 -3.59
CA LEU A 155 2.90 4.34 -2.75
C LEU A 155 4.02 5.36 -2.84
N VAL A 156 5.28 4.94 -2.73
CA VAL A 156 6.43 5.87 -2.79
C VAL A 156 6.48 6.58 -4.14
N VAL A 157 6.36 5.85 -5.25
CA VAL A 157 6.40 6.45 -6.60
C VAL A 157 5.25 7.44 -6.78
N SER A 158 4.02 7.07 -6.42
CA SER A 158 2.86 7.95 -6.59
C SER A 158 2.91 9.18 -5.67
N LEU A 159 3.28 9.03 -4.40
CA LEU A 159 3.34 10.15 -3.46
C LEU A 159 4.48 11.12 -3.78
N VAL A 160 5.67 10.62 -4.10
CA VAL A 160 6.80 11.47 -4.48
C VAL A 160 6.47 12.25 -5.76
N ALA A 161 5.90 11.58 -6.77
CA ALA A 161 5.51 12.24 -8.01
C ALA A 161 4.37 13.25 -7.80
N ALA A 162 3.36 12.94 -6.99
CA ALA A 162 2.28 13.86 -6.65
C ALA A 162 2.82 15.09 -5.90
N GLY A 163 3.66 14.89 -4.90
CA GLY A 163 4.27 15.97 -4.12
C GLY A 163 5.07 16.93 -5.00
N PHE A 164 5.96 16.39 -5.85
CA PHE A 164 6.73 17.21 -6.78
C PHE A 164 5.87 17.85 -7.87
N ALA A 165 4.91 17.13 -8.45
CA ALA A 165 3.98 17.72 -9.41
C ALA A 165 3.18 18.88 -8.79
N GLY A 166 2.85 18.80 -7.49
CA GLY A 166 2.24 19.90 -6.74
C GLY A 166 3.10 21.16 -6.65
N LEU A 167 4.43 21.07 -6.83
CA LEU A 167 5.31 22.22 -6.83
C LEU A 167 5.12 23.15 -8.03
N HIS A 168 4.36 22.74 -9.05
CA HIS A 168 4.03 23.60 -10.19
C HIS A 168 3.32 24.90 -9.72
N LYS A 169 2.54 24.84 -8.63
CA LYS A 169 1.90 26.01 -8.02
C LYS A 169 2.89 27.04 -7.47
N PHE A 170 4.13 26.62 -7.22
CA PHE A 170 5.24 27.49 -6.78
C PHE A 170 6.14 27.93 -7.95
N GLY A 171 5.71 27.72 -9.20
CA GLY A 171 6.39 28.25 -10.39
C GLY A 171 7.49 27.37 -10.97
N VAL A 172 7.56 26.08 -10.61
CA VAL A 172 8.53 25.14 -11.20
C VAL A 172 7.99 24.62 -12.55
N PRO A 173 8.56 25.00 -13.70
CA PRO A 173 8.03 24.61 -15.00
C PRO A 173 8.29 23.13 -15.31
N GLY A 174 7.29 22.46 -15.91
CA GLY A 174 7.41 21.08 -16.41
C GLY A 174 7.29 19.99 -15.34
N ILE A 175 7.30 20.35 -14.05
CA ILE A 175 7.22 19.37 -12.95
C ILE A 175 5.86 18.68 -12.86
N GLN A 176 4.80 19.31 -13.39
CA GLN A 176 3.44 18.76 -13.38
C GLN A 176 3.32 17.44 -14.16
N TYR A 177 4.22 17.15 -15.10
CA TYR A 177 4.21 15.91 -15.88
C TYR A 177 4.74 14.69 -15.10
N LEU A 178 5.37 14.89 -13.94
CA LEU A 178 5.87 13.78 -13.11
C LEU A 178 4.75 12.85 -12.64
N LEU A 179 3.62 13.40 -12.21
CA LEU A 179 2.49 12.62 -11.72
C LEU A 179 1.85 11.75 -12.82
N PRO A 180 1.50 12.29 -14.01
CA PRO A 180 1.07 11.47 -15.14
C PRO A 180 2.04 10.34 -15.50
N ILE A 181 3.34 10.62 -15.58
CA ILE A 181 4.37 9.61 -15.89
C ILE A 181 4.38 8.53 -14.81
N ALA A 182 4.36 8.92 -13.53
CA ALA A 182 4.35 7.98 -12.41
C ALA A 182 3.09 7.09 -12.41
N LEU A 183 1.92 7.65 -12.73
CA LEU A 183 0.68 6.88 -12.82
C LEU A 183 0.73 5.82 -13.92
N TRP A 184 1.27 6.16 -15.10
CA TRP A 184 1.48 5.17 -16.15
C TRP A 184 2.49 4.09 -15.76
N LEU A 185 3.60 4.46 -15.12
CA LEU A 185 4.59 3.50 -14.63
C LEU A 185 3.99 2.55 -13.57
N VAL A 186 3.21 3.09 -12.63
CA VAL A 186 2.51 2.31 -11.62
C VAL A 186 1.46 1.40 -12.24
N ALA A 187 0.70 1.88 -13.23
CA ALA A 187 -0.29 1.07 -13.93
C ALA A 187 0.36 -0.12 -14.64
N VAL A 188 1.40 0.13 -15.44
CA VAL A 188 2.13 -0.93 -16.15
C VAL A 188 2.78 -1.89 -15.15
N GLY A 189 3.46 -1.38 -14.12
CA GLY A 189 4.08 -2.20 -13.09
C GLY A 189 3.08 -3.06 -12.29
N SER A 190 1.89 -2.52 -12.01
CA SER A 190 0.82 -3.25 -11.33
C SER A 190 0.20 -4.32 -12.21
N LEU A 191 0.06 -4.06 -13.52
CA LEU A 191 -0.39 -5.07 -14.49
C LEU A 191 0.60 -6.24 -14.58
N VAL A 192 1.88 -5.94 -14.73
CA VAL A 192 2.93 -6.97 -14.78
C VAL A 192 2.94 -7.79 -13.48
N THR A 193 2.88 -7.12 -12.33
CA THR A 193 2.83 -7.78 -11.02
C THR A 193 1.61 -8.68 -10.87
N LEU A 194 0.45 -8.24 -11.35
CA LEU A 194 -0.77 -9.04 -11.33
C LEU A 194 -0.60 -10.33 -12.14
N VAL A 195 -0.07 -10.23 -13.36
CA VAL A 195 0.20 -11.40 -14.21
C VAL A 195 1.18 -12.35 -13.53
N GLN A 196 2.28 -11.83 -12.95
CA GLN A 196 3.25 -12.64 -12.22
C GLN A 196 2.61 -13.42 -11.07
N ARG A 197 1.76 -12.77 -10.28
CA ARG A 197 1.06 -13.43 -9.15
C ARG A 197 0.08 -14.48 -9.62
N VAL A 198 -0.70 -14.22 -10.67
CA VAL A 198 -1.65 -15.20 -11.22
C VAL A 198 -0.92 -16.44 -11.77
N VAL A 199 0.16 -16.24 -12.53
CA VAL A 199 0.97 -17.34 -13.07
C VAL A 199 1.59 -18.17 -11.95
N THR A 200 2.09 -17.51 -10.90
CA THR A 200 2.65 -18.17 -9.71
C THR A 200 1.60 -19.02 -9.00
N VAL A 201 0.44 -18.44 -8.67
CA VAL A 201 -0.65 -19.14 -8.00
C VAL A 201 -1.14 -20.33 -8.83
N ARG A 202 -1.21 -20.18 -10.15
CA ARG A 202 -1.56 -21.29 -11.05
C ARG A 202 -0.55 -22.44 -10.97
N ARG A 203 0.74 -22.13 -10.94
CA ARG A 203 1.81 -23.15 -10.83
C ARG A 203 1.75 -23.85 -9.47
N GLU A 204 1.68 -23.08 -8.39
CA GLU A 204 1.60 -23.62 -7.01
C GLU A 204 0.36 -24.49 -6.80
N ALA A 205 -0.79 -24.08 -7.35
CA ALA A 205 -2.00 -24.89 -7.32
C ALA A 205 -1.83 -26.21 -8.06
N ALA A 206 -1.23 -26.19 -9.26
CA ALA A 206 -1.00 -27.40 -10.03
C ALA A 206 -0.03 -28.37 -9.34
N GLU A 207 1.02 -27.85 -8.69
CA GLU A 207 1.96 -28.66 -7.90
C GLU A 207 1.28 -29.28 -6.67
N ALA A 208 0.43 -28.53 -5.97
CA ALA A 208 -0.34 -29.02 -4.82
C ALA A 208 -1.34 -30.11 -5.22
N ASP A 209 -2.06 -29.94 -6.33
CA ASP A 209 -3.02 -30.93 -6.83
C ASP A 209 -2.32 -32.22 -7.28
N ALA A 210 -1.16 -32.12 -7.94
CA ALA A 210 -0.37 -33.29 -8.35
C ALA A 210 0.11 -34.09 -7.12
N ALA A 211 0.64 -33.42 -6.10
CA ALA A 211 1.06 -34.07 -4.85
C ALA A 211 -0.12 -34.75 -4.11
N ALA A 212 -1.32 -34.18 -4.18
CA ALA A 212 -2.53 -34.78 -3.62
C ALA A 212 -3.01 -36.02 -4.40
N GLN A 213 -2.71 -36.12 -5.69
CA GLN A 213 -3.03 -37.30 -6.50
C GLN A 213 -2.06 -38.46 -6.22
N ASP A 214 -0.76 -38.19 -6.14
CA ASP A 214 0.27 -39.20 -5.84
C ASP A 214 0.06 -39.86 -4.46
N SER A 215 -0.34 -39.07 -3.46
CA SER A 215 -0.63 -39.59 -2.11
C SER A 215 -1.83 -40.54 -2.08
N ARG A 216 -2.93 -40.20 -2.78
CA ARG A 216 -4.10 -41.09 -2.90
C ARG A 216 -3.81 -42.37 -3.68
N GLY A 217 -2.99 -42.30 -4.73
CA GLY A 217 -2.57 -43.47 -5.49
C GLY A 217 -1.74 -44.45 -4.66
N THR A 218 -0.92 -43.92 -3.75
CA THR A 218 -0.08 -44.73 -2.84
C THR A 218 -0.90 -45.39 -1.72
N GLU A 219 -1.95 -44.73 -1.21
CA GLU A 219 -2.86 -45.32 -0.22
C GLU A 219 -3.78 -46.40 -0.83
N ALA A 220 -4.27 -46.21 -2.05
CA ALA A 220 -5.13 -47.19 -2.72
C ALA A 220 -4.39 -48.48 -3.15
N ALA A 221 -3.05 -48.44 -3.20
CA ALA A 221 -2.20 -49.57 -3.55
C ALA A 221 -1.75 -50.41 -2.32
N LYS A 222 -2.09 -49.99 -1.10
CA LYS A 222 -1.86 -50.72 0.15
C LYS A 222 -3.12 -51.43 0.61
#